data_AF-A0A356TB81-F1
#
_entry.id   AF-A0A356TB81-F1
#
_cell.length_a   1.000
_cell.length_b   1.000
_cell.length_c   1.000
_cell.angle_alpha   90.00
_cell.angle_beta   90.00
_cell.angle_gamma   90.00
#
_symmetry.space_group_name_H-M   'P 1'
#
loop_
_entity.id
_entity.type
_entity.pdbx_description
1 polymer ?
#
loop_
_entity_poly.entity_id
_entity_poly.type
_entity_poly.pdbx_seq_one_letter_code
_entity_poly.pdbx_strand_id
1 'polypeptide(L)'
;MIYPYDNETQTRWDRGELQVQILVPGNAKPIGFCDGSDADLAEIQARAEEEGAGEVRVEQKPLKTGRQIWTVQVERTDEDADVDDAFDDD
;
A
#
# COMPACT_ATOMS: atom_id res chain seq x y z
N MET A 1 -5.16 13.72 -2.66
CA MET A 1 -6.00 12.91 -3.55
C MET A 1 -5.15 11.83 -4.23
N ILE A 2 -5.55 10.57 -4.10
CA ILE A 2 -4.86 9.43 -4.73
C ILE A 2 -5.33 9.25 -6.18
N TYR A 3 -4.37 9.22 -7.11
CA TYR A 3 -4.62 8.93 -8.52
C TYR A 3 -4.28 7.46 -8.82
N PRO A 4 -5.17 6.71 -9.51
CA PRO A 4 -4.89 5.33 -9.90
C PRO A 4 -3.73 5.26 -10.90
N TYR A 5 -3.10 4.10 -11.00
CA TYR A 5 -2.06 3.87 -12.00
C TYR A 5 -2.64 3.88 -13.42
N ASP A 6 -2.23 4.88 -14.21
CA ASP A 6 -2.53 5.00 -15.64
C ASP A 6 -1.34 5.66 -16.37
N ASN A 7 -1.35 5.67 -17.70
CA ASN A 7 -0.30 6.32 -18.50
C ASN A 7 -0.23 7.82 -18.22
N GLU A 8 -1.36 8.48 -17.99
CA GLU A 8 -1.39 9.91 -17.69
C GLU A 8 -0.70 10.20 -16.34
N THR A 9 -1.06 9.46 -15.30
CA THR A 9 -0.52 9.66 -13.94
C THR A 9 0.95 9.25 -13.86
N GLN A 10 1.36 8.22 -14.59
CA GLN A 10 2.76 7.85 -14.77
C GLN A 10 3.55 8.96 -15.49
N THR A 11 2.98 9.59 -16.50
CA THR A 11 3.63 10.71 -17.20
C THR A 11 3.79 11.92 -16.28
N ARG A 12 2.76 12.24 -15.47
CA ARG A 12 2.80 13.31 -14.46
C ARG A 12 3.87 13.04 -13.40
N TRP A 13 3.99 11.79 -12.95
CA TRP A 13 5.07 11.35 -12.08
C TRP A 13 6.45 11.57 -12.71
N ASP A 14 6.64 11.13 -13.96
CA ASP A 14 7.92 11.26 -14.66
C ASP A 14 8.34 12.74 -14.76
N ARG A 15 7.38 13.62 -15.09
CA ARG A 15 7.52 15.08 -15.13
C ARG A 15 7.76 15.73 -13.75
N GLY A 16 7.51 15.01 -12.65
CA GLY A 16 7.67 15.52 -11.30
C GLY A 16 6.48 16.35 -10.79
N GLU A 17 5.32 16.21 -11.42
CA GLU A 17 4.06 16.82 -10.96
C GLU A 17 3.46 16.07 -9.77
N LEU A 18 3.87 14.81 -9.56
CA LEU A 18 3.47 13.98 -8.43
C LEU A 18 4.71 13.67 -7.58
N GLN A 19 4.52 13.67 -6.25
CA GLN A 19 5.59 13.60 -5.25
C GLN A 19 5.75 12.22 -4.63
N VAL A 20 4.66 11.44 -4.57
CA VAL A 20 4.65 10.06 -4.10
C VAL A 20 4.21 9.04 -5.16
N GLN A 21 4.91 7.90 -5.20
CA GLN A 21 4.48 6.68 -5.90
C GLN A 21 4.06 5.61 -4.88
N ILE A 22 2.91 4.98 -5.09
CA ILE A 22 2.34 3.97 -4.19
C ILE A 22 2.60 2.57 -4.76
N LEU A 23 3.32 1.74 -4.03
CA LEU A 23 3.64 0.35 -4.36
C LEU A 23 3.01 -0.61 -3.34
N VAL A 24 2.89 -1.87 -3.73
CA VAL A 24 2.54 -2.99 -2.83
C VAL A 24 3.65 -4.04 -2.88
N PRO A 25 3.93 -4.75 -1.77
CA PRO A 25 4.96 -5.78 -1.74
C PRO A 25 4.63 -6.87 -2.78
N GLY A 26 5.67 -7.34 -3.48
CA GLY A 26 5.53 -8.36 -4.53
C GLY A 26 5.11 -7.84 -5.90
N ASN A 27 4.67 -6.58 -6.03
CA ASN A 27 4.43 -5.95 -7.33
C ASN A 27 5.48 -4.89 -7.64
N ALA A 28 6.12 -5.02 -8.80
CA ALA A 28 7.02 -4.00 -9.34
C ALA A 28 6.25 -2.80 -9.94
N LYS A 29 4.93 -2.95 -10.18
CA LYS A 29 4.09 -1.89 -10.73
C LYS A 29 3.41 -1.12 -9.59
N PRO A 30 3.42 0.22 -9.64
CA PRO A 30 2.66 1.02 -8.69
C PRO A 30 1.17 0.83 -8.89
N ILE A 31 0.43 0.89 -7.79
CA ILE A 31 -1.03 0.85 -7.79
C ILE A 31 -1.64 2.25 -7.98
N GLY A 32 -0.85 3.29 -7.71
CA GLY A 32 -1.25 4.68 -7.84
C GLY A 32 -0.15 5.68 -7.49
N PHE A 33 -0.51 6.94 -7.51
CA PHE A 33 0.37 8.08 -7.23
C PHE A 33 -0.39 9.15 -6.44
N CYS A 34 0.32 9.95 -5.66
CA CYS A 34 -0.27 11.09 -4.95
C CYS A 34 0.73 12.23 -4.76
N ASP A 35 0.24 13.34 -4.19
CA ASP A 35 1.03 14.54 -3.93
C ASP A 35 1.85 14.42 -2.63
N GLY A 36 1.64 13.36 -1.85
CA GLY A 36 2.33 13.15 -0.57
C GLY A 36 1.82 14.02 0.56
N SER A 37 0.56 14.44 0.50
CA SER A 37 -0.09 15.10 1.63
C SER A 37 -0.45 14.07 2.70
N ASP A 38 -0.55 14.51 3.95
CA ASP A 38 -0.97 13.66 5.07
C ASP A 38 -2.37 13.05 4.84
N ALA A 39 -3.26 13.80 4.17
CA ALA A 39 -4.58 13.32 3.75
C ALA A 39 -4.51 12.15 2.77
N ASP A 40 -3.49 12.09 1.90
CA ASP A 40 -3.28 10.94 1.01
C ASP A 40 -2.91 9.70 1.80
N LEU A 41 -2.06 9.85 2.81
CA LEU A 41 -1.60 8.75 3.65
C LEU A 41 -2.77 8.14 4.45
N ALA A 42 -3.61 9.01 5.02
CA ALA A 42 -4.82 8.57 5.72
C ALA A 42 -5.80 7.85 4.78
N GLU A 43 -5.99 8.35 3.55
CA GLU A 43 -6.86 7.71 2.56
C GLU A 43 -6.31 6.34 2.11
N ILE A 44 -4.99 6.20 1.95
CA ILE A 44 -4.35 4.91 1.64
C ILE A 44 -4.57 3.91 2.77
N GLN A 45 -4.37 4.33 4.03
CA GLN A 45 -4.57 3.47 5.19
C GLN A 45 -6.03 3.04 5.32
N ALA A 46 -6.97 3.98 5.19
CA ALA A 46 -8.40 3.68 5.26
C ALA A 46 -8.83 2.69 4.17
N ARG A 47 -8.38 2.89 2.92
CA ARG A 47 -8.72 1.96 1.82
C ARG A 47 -8.12 0.57 2.03
N ALA A 48 -6.89 0.48 2.51
CA ALA A 48 -6.27 -0.80 2.78
C ALA A 48 -6.95 -1.54 3.95
N GLU A 49 -7.42 -0.81 4.97
CA GLU A 49 -8.20 -1.37 6.07
C GLU A 49 -9.58 -1.87 5.59
N GLU A 50 -10.27 -1.10 4.74
CA GLU A 50 -11.56 -1.47 4.16
C GLU A 50 -11.50 -2.74 3.28
N GLU A 51 -10.36 -3.03 2.65
CA GLU A 51 -10.15 -4.24 1.85
C GLU A 51 -9.98 -5.51 2.71
N GLY A 52 -10.22 -5.44 4.02
CA GLY A 52 -10.17 -6.58 4.95
C GLY A 52 -8.75 -7.02 5.26
N ALA A 53 -7.80 -6.10 5.14
CA ALA A 53 -6.39 -6.37 5.03
C ALA A 53 -5.71 -6.10 6.39
N GLY A 54 -6.01 -6.93 7.40
CA GLY A 54 -5.30 -7.01 8.70
C GLY A 54 -4.67 -5.72 9.24
N GLU A 55 -3.42 -5.79 9.69
CA GLU A 55 -2.64 -4.61 10.08
C GLU A 55 -2.02 -3.97 8.82
N VAL A 56 -2.40 -2.72 8.54
CA VAL A 56 -1.88 -1.96 7.40
C VAL A 56 -0.69 -1.12 7.82
N ARG A 57 0.46 -1.33 7.15
CA ARG A 57 1.68 -0.56 7.37
C ARG A 57 2.14 0.13 6.09
N VAL A 58 2.24 1.46 6.12
CA VAL A 58 2.75 2.25 4.97
C VAL A 58 4.21 2.61 5.22
N GLU A 59 5.14 1.99 4.49
CA GLU A 59 6.55 2.33 4.54
C GLU A 59 6.86 3.49 3.59
N GLN A 60 7.22 4.65 4.16
CA GLN A 60 7.59 5.84 3.39
C GLN A 60 9.09 5.90 3.16
N LYS A 61 9.51 5.85 1.90
CA LYS A 61 10.90 5.89 1.49
C LYS A 61 11.19 7.16 0.68
N PRO A 62 11.85 8.17 1.26
CA PRO A 62 12.27 9.35 0.52
C PRO A 62 13.41 9.02 -0.46
N LEU A 63 13.33 9.56 -1.66
CA LEU A 63 14.32 9.43 -2.72
C LEU A 63 15.21 10.68 -2.78
N LYS A 64 16.43 10.50 -3.32
CA LYS A 64 17.40 11.59 -3.53
C LYS A 64 16.90 12.68 -4.49
N THR A 65 15.88 12.39 -5.29
CA THR A 65 15.25 13.33 -6.23
C THR A 65 14.22 14.24 -5.59
N GLY A 66 13.97 14.13 -4.27
CA GLY A 66 12.92 14.87 -3.56
C GLY A 66 11.52 14.27 -3.72
N ARG A 67 11.42 13.09 -4.32
CA ARG A 67 10.20 12.27 -4.42
C ARG A 67 10.18 11.22 -3.32
N GLN A 68 9.05 10.55 -3.11
CA GLN A 68 8.93 9.47 -2.13
C GLN A 68 8.25 8.26 -2.75
N ILE A 69 8.59 7.09 -2.23
CA ILE A 69 7.93 5.83 -2.56
C ILE A 69 7.24 5.35 -1.30
N TRP A 70 5.94 5.12 -1.36
CA TRP A 70 5.16 4.58 -0.26
C TRP A 70 4.80 3.14 -0.57
N THR A 71 5.29 2.21 0.25
CA THR A 71 4.98 0.79 0.10
C THR A 71 3.90 0.41 1.09
N VAL A 72 2.72 0.05 0.60
CA VAL A 72 1.59 -0.39 1.42
C VAL A 72 1.76 -1.88 1.69
N GLN A 73 2.14 -2.22 2.92
CA GLN A 73 2.24 -3.57 3.41
C GLN A 73 0.95 -3.91 4.15
N VAL A 74 0.41 -5.07 3.82
CA VAL A 74 -0.73 -5.64 4.52
C VAL A 74 -0.22 -6.88 5.22
N GLU A 75 -0.15 -6.83 6.54
CA GLU A 75 0.10 -8.02 7.34
C GLU A 75 -1.25 -8.67 7.57
N ARG A 76 -1.51 -9.80 6.90
CA ARG A 76 -2.62 -10.65 7.32
C ARG A 76 -2.26 -11.13 8.72
N THR A 77 -3.08 -10.79 9.70
CA THR A 77 -2.98 -11.42 11.01
C THR A 77 -3.42 -12.87 10.80
N ASP A 78 -2.46 -13.79 10.65
CA ASP A 78 -2.69 -15.24 10.52
C ASP A 78 -3.26 -15.86 11.83
N GLU A 79 -4.15 -15.15 12.54
CA GLU A 79 -4.88 -15.63 13.71
C GLU A 79 -6.15 -16.40 13.29
N ASP A 80 -6.02 -17.21 12.24
CA ASP A 80 -6.99 -18.21 11.77
C ASP A 80 -6.32 -19.59 11.59
N ALA A 81 -5.14 -19.79 12.18
CA ALA A 81 -4.43 -21.08 12.21
C ALA A 81 -4.50 -21.74 13.59
N ASP A 82 -5.69 -21.79 14.21
CA ASP A 82 -5.95 -22.69 15.34
C ASP A 82 -7.44 -23.09 15.37
N VAL A 83 -7.81 -24.11 14.59
CA VAL A 83 -8.97 -24.95 14.91
C VAL A 83 -8.56 -26.41 14.73
N ASP A 84 -7.99 -26.95 15.79
CA ASP A 84 -8.34 -28.25 16.38
C ASP A 84 -8.46 -29.45 15.41
N ASP A 85 -7.35 -30.17 15.20
CA ASP A 85 -7.40 -31.62 14.92
C ASP A 85 -6.74 -32.35 16.11
N ALA A 86 -7.32 -32.14 17.30
CA ALA A 86 -7.16 -33.02 18.43
C ALA A 86 -8.45 -33.82 18.60
N PHE A 87 -8.75 -34.71 17.65
CA PHE A 87 -9.70 -35.80 17.90
C PHE A 87 -8.96 -37.14 17.89
N ASP A 88 -8.36 -37.42 19.05
CA ASP A 88 -8.13 -38.76 19.55
C ASP A 88 -9.51 -39.36 19.85
N ASP A 89 -9.98 -40.33 19.04
CA ASP A 89 -11.06 -41.24 19.44
C ASP A 89 -10.96 -42.59 18.68
N ASP A 90 -10.64 -43.60 19.49
CA ASP A 90 -10.75 -45.08 19.37
C ASP A 90 -9.71 -45.87 18.53
#